data_AF-A0A6I1HG17-F1
#
_entry.id   AF-A0A6I1HG17-F1
#
_cell.length_a   1.000
_cell.length_b   1.000
_cell.length_c   1.000
_cell.angle_alpha   90.00
_cell.angle_beta   90.00
_cell.angle_gamma   90.00
#
_symmetry.space_group_name_H-M   'P 1'
#
loop_
_entity.id
_entity.type
_entity.pdbx_description
1 polymer ?
#
loop_
_entity_poly.entity_id
_entity_poly.type
_entity_poly.pdbx_seq_one_letter_code
_entity_poly.pdbx_strand_id
1 'polypeptide(L)'
;ILQTGTGDTRIVTGSLDNTAGRIAVNSNDLNIDAATLANRDGKIEHAGTGTLNLQAGVLDNSKGRITSAASADIVSKGVLNNTDGVMAATADLHVGGVNIDNTRGVLQADNLHLDAVTLLNQQGTVSAGTDLTAKVSGDLNNAGLLYAGRHQQLTVGGVLNNTGSIASVNNTHITAGKMTSSGLLGAGVKADGSLGATGDLTINADGVLQASGQNLAAGSATLTGSSVDLSNSQTGATNIAITAATGDVVTNKAVISASNVLAITANANNAQSLVNSQGQLVAGQLQLNVANLNNASGEIVQTGTGDTVITTGKLDNTAGRIAVNSANLALNATVLTNVNGKLEHAGAGILAINAGQFNNQHGKITGNGKLDITAATLDHRNATTVANQLTVNAGTLDNRSGSLAQT
;
A
#
# COMPACT_ATOMS: atom_id res chain seq x y z
N ILE A 1 -35.91 26.50 -12.82
CA ILE A 1 -35.57 27.09 -14.14
C ILE A 1 -35.58 25.96 -15.17
N LEU A 2 -36.26 26.16 -16.30
CA LEU A 2 -36.22 25.23 -17.42
C LEU A 2 -35.85 26.02 -18.69
N GLN A 3 -34.73 25.68 -19.31
CA GLN A 3 -34.29 26.27 -20.57
C GLN A 3 -34.12 25.17 -21.61
N THR A 4 -34.82 25.28 -22.74
CA THR A 4 -34.79 24.27 -23.81
C THR A 4 -33.95 24.67 -25.01
N GLY A 5 -33.51 25.94 -25.09
CA GLY A 5 -32.60 26.42 -26.13
C GLY A 5 -31.15 26.04 -25.88
N THR A 6 -30.32 26.15 -26.92
CA THR A 6 -28.89 25.78 -26.91
C THR A 6 -27.93 26.93 -26.59
N GLY A 7 -28.43 28.15 -26.43
CA GLY A 7 -27.61 29.29 -25.99
C GLY A 7 -27.17 29.13 -24.53
N ASP A 8 -26.04 29.72 -24.17
CA ASP A 8 -25.51 29.64 -22.80
C ASP A 8 -26.50 30.15 -21.76
N THR A 9 -26.57 29.46 -20.62
CA THR A 9 -27.28 29.96 -19.43
C THR A 9 -26.27 30.48 -18.43
N ARG A 10 -26.55 31.67 -17.88
CA ARG A 10 -25.74 32.27 -16.82
C ARG A 10 -26.62 32.71 -15.65
N ILE A 11 -26.30 32.22 -14.46
CA ILE A 11 -26.94 32.57 -13.18
C ILE A 11 -25.87 33.22 -12.32
N VAL A 12 -26.03 34.50 -11.98
CA VAL A 12 -25.16 35.21 -11.04
C VAL A 12 -26.02 35.78 -9.92
N THR A 13 -25.77 35.37 -8.69
CA THR A 13 -26.58 35.79 -7.52
C THR A 13 -25.76 35.77 -6.25
N GLY A 14 -26.18 36.50 -5.22
CA GLY A 14 -25.59 36.33 -3.88
C GLY A 14 -25.94 34.95 -3.30
N SER A 15 -27.22 34.62 -3.27
CA SER A 15 -27.72 33.33 -2.80
C SER A 15 -28.57 32.66 -3.88
N LEU A 16 -28.27 31.40 -4.16
CA LEU A 16 -29.10 30.53 -4.99
C LEU A 16 -29.67 29.42 -4.11
N ASP A 17 -30.96 29.50 -3.81
CA ASP A 17 -31.70 28.42 -3.13
C ASP A 17 -32.49 27.62 -4.15
N ASN A 18 -32.05 26.39 -4.38
CA ASN A 18 -32.70 25.38 -5.20
C ASN A 18 -33.12 24.16 -4.35
N THR A 19 -33.40 24.36 -3.06
CA THR A 19 -33.89 23.31 -2.16
C THR A 19 -35.19 22.70 -2.70
N ALA A 20 -35.24 21.37 -2.87
CA ALA A 20 -36.34 20.64 -3.53
C ALA A 20 -36.71 21.17 -4.94
N GLY A 21 -35.87 22.05 -5.50
CA GLY A 21 -36.09 22.73 -6.75
C GLY A 21 -35.49 21.99 -7.94
N ARG A 22 -35.68 22.56 -9.12
CA ARG A 22 -35.10 22.04 -10.36
C ARG A 22 -34.60 23.17 -11.26
N ILE A 23 -33.34 23.09 -11.63
CA ILE A 23 -32.69 23.84 -12.70
C ILE A 23 -32.31 22.82 -13.76
N ALA A 24 -32.97 22.84 -14.90
CA ALA A 24 -32.67 21.95 -16.03
C ALA A 24 -32.48 22.80 -17.29
N VAL A 25 -31.33 22.63 -17.94
CA VAL A 25 -30.95 23.44 -19.11
C VAL A 25 -30.35 22.57 -20.20
N ASN A 26 -30.58 22.96 -21.46
CA ASN A 26 -30.01 22.33 -22.65
C ASN A 26 -29.04 23.30 -23.38
N SER A 27 -28.54 24.30 -22.66
CA SER A 27 -27.54 25.27 -23.11
C SER A 27 -26.26 24.59 -23.60
N ASN A 28 -25.43 25.27 -24.39
CA ASN A 28 -24.06 24.82 -24.61
C ASN A 28 -23.29 24.78 -23.29
N ASP A 29 -23.22 25.91 -22.56
CA ASP A 29 -22.66 25.96 -21.21
C ASP A 29 -23.70 26.43 -20.17
N LEU A 30 -23.65 25.85 -18.96
CA LEU A 30 -24.36 26.36 -17.78
C LEU A 30 -23.36 26.97 -16.81
N ASN A 31 -23.42 28.29 -16.63
CA ASN A 31 -22.55 29.04 -15.75
C ASN A 31 -23.32 29.51 -14.51
N ILE A 32 -22.92 29.06 -13.32
CA ILE A 32 -23.49 29.45 -12.04
C ILE A 32 -22.39 30.08 -11.18
N ASP A 33 -22.59 31.32 -10.77
CA ASP A 33 -21.74 32.02 -9.79
C ASP A 33 -22.61 32.49 -8.62
N ALA A 34 -22.36 31.93 -7.44
CA ALA A 34 -23.10 32.24 -6.22
C ALA A 34 -22.18 32.39 -5.00
N ALA A 35 -22.51 33.29 -4.06
CA ALA A 35 -21.82 33.28 -2.77
C ALA A 35 -22.25 32.06 -1.93
N THR A 36 -23.54 31.72 -1.95
CA THR A 36 -24.08 30.51 -1.33
C THR A 36 -25.00 29.77 -2.29
N LEU A 37 -24.80 28.46 -2.43
CA LEU A 37 -25.65 27.58 -3.23
C LEU A 37 -26.21 26.46 -2.36
N ALA A 38 -27.53 26.46 -2.15
CA ALA A 38 -28.26 25.37 -1.51
C ALA A 38 -29.02 24.58 -2.56
N ASN A 39 -28.65 23.31 -2.75
CA ASN A 39 -29.29 22.36 -3.66
C ASN A 39 -29.82 21.13 -2.91
N ARG A 40 -30.26 21.31 -1.66
CA ARG A 40 -30.72 20.22 -0.79
C ARG A 40 -31.97 19.56 -1.37
N ASP A 41 -31.95 18.25 -1.56
CA ASP A 41 -33.03 17.50 -2.25
C ASP A 41 -33.37 18.07 -3.66
N GLY A 42 -32.53 18.96 -4.19
CA GLY A 42 -32.73 19.70 -5.42
C GLY A 42 -32.01 19.07 -6.61
N LYS A 43 -32.30 19.57 -7.81
CA LYS A 43 -31.69 19.10 -9.06
C LYS A 43 -31.12 20.26 -9.86
N ILE A 44 -29.87 20.14 -10.27
CA ILE A 44 -29.20 20.97 -11.28
C ILE A 44 -28.75 20.04 -12.40
N GLU A 45 -29.32 20.19 -13.58
CA GLU A 45 -29.17 19.26 -14.71
C GLU A 45 -28.76 20.03 -15.97
N HIS A 46 -27.53 19.82 -16.41
CA HIS A 46 -26.99 20.35 -17.66
C HIS A 46 -27.04 19.25 -18.73
N ALA A 47 -28.00 19.32 -19.64
CA ALA A 47 -28.15 18.38 -20.77
C ALA A 47 -27.32 18.76 -22.01
N GLY A 48 -26.62 19.90 -21.93
CA GLY A 48 -25.78 20.46 -22.98
C GLY A 48 -24.55 19.63 -23.31
N THR A 49 -23.90 19.99 -24.42
CA THR A 49 -22.66 19.38 -24.90
C THR A 49 -21.40 20.09 -24.42
N GLY A 50 -21.51 21.30 -23.86
CA GLY A 50 -20.39 22.04 -23.27
C GLY A 50 -20.24 21.73 -21.78
N THR A 51 -19.94 22.73 -20.97
CA THR A 51 -19.55 22.54 -19.56
C THR A 51 -20.59 23.10 -18.59
N LEU A 52 -20.86 22.34 -17.53
CA LEU A 52 -21.47 22.88 -16.31
C LEU A 52 -20.37 23.54 -15.46
N ASN A 53 -20.30 24.87 -15.46
CA ASN A 53 -19.40 25.64 -14.61
C ASN A 53 -20.16 26.15 -13.38
N LEU A 54 -19.82 25.67 -12.20
CA LEU A 54 -20.44 26.06 -10.94
C LEU A 54 -19.35 26.56 -9.98
N GLN A 55 -19.40 27.85 -9.66
CA GLN A 55 -18.60 28.45 -8.62
C GLN A 55 -19.51 28.89 -7.46
N ALA A 56 -19.23 28.38 -6.27
CA ALA A 56 -19.89 28.79 -5.04
C ALA A 56 -18.88 29.29 -3.98
N GLY A 57 -19.30 30.14 -3.05
CA GLY A 57 -18.55 30.38 -1.81
C GLY A 57 -18.72 29.21 -0.83
N VAL A 58 -19.97 28.77 -0.64
CA VAL A 58 -20.34 27.53 0.06
C VAL A 58 -21.35 26.78 -0.80
N LEU A 59 -21.17 25.46 -0.93
CA LEU A 59 -22.04 24.57 -1.69
C LEU A 59 -22.63 23.49 -0.78
N ASP A 60 -23.95 23.48 -0.64
CA ASP A 60 -24.69 22.39 -0.03
C ASP A 60 -25.48 21.62 -1.08
N ASN A 61 -25.00 20.44 -1.45
CA ASN A 61 -25.67 19.47 -2.32
C ASN A 61 -26.17 18.24 -1.54
N SER A 62 -26.46 18.38 -0.25
CA SER A 62 -26.90 17.24 0.56
C SER A 62 -28.23 16.66 0.04
N LYS A 63 -28.28 15.36 -0.21
CA LYS A 63 -29.40 14.66 -0.90
C LYS A 63 -29.75 15.23 -2.29
N GLY A 64 -28.99 16.19 -2.77
CA GLY A 64 -29.19 16.87 -4.04
C GLY A 64 -28.54 16.12 -5.18
N ARG A 65 -28.81 16.59 -6.40
CA ARG A 65 -28.17 16.11 -7.62
C ARG A 65 -27.68 17.28 -8.45
N ILE A 66 -26.41 17.24 -8.83
CA ILE A 66 -25.78 18.16 -9.79
C ILE A 66 -25.16 17.30 -10.89
N THR A 67 -25.67 17.39 -12.11
CA THR A 67 -25.16 16.56 -13.21
C THR A 67 -25.01 17.26 -14.54
N SER A 68 -24.01 16.84 -15.31
CA SER A 68 -23.77 17.25 -16.69
C SER A 68 -23.77 16.04 -17.62
N ALA A 69 -24.42 16.16 -18.78
CA ALA A 69 -24.35 15.16 -19.85
C ALA A 69 -23.00 15.16 -20.59
N ALA A 70 -22.18 16.19 -20.38
CA ALA A 70 -20.82 16.34 -20.90
C ALA A 70 -19.84 16.48 -19.71
N SER A 71 -19.08 17.58 -19.62
CA SER A 71 -18.15 17.84 -18.51
C SER A 71 -18.74 18.79 -17.47
N ALA A 72 -18.20 18.78 -16.25
CA ALA A 72 -18.58 19.67 -15.16
C ALA A 72 -17.35 20.12 -14.36
N ASP A 73 -17.32 21.41 -14.04
CA ASP A 73 -16.39 22.05 -13.12
C ASP A 73 -17.18 22.63 -11.94
N ILE A 74 -17.07 22.00 -10.76
CA ILE A 74 -17.85 22.33 -9.56
C ILE A 74 -16.89 22.74 -8.44
N VAL A 75 -16.80 24.03 -8.17
CA VAL A 75 -15.85 24.58 -7.20
C VAL A 75 -16.59 25.32 -6.08
N SER A 76 -16.26 24.98 -4.84
CA SER A 76 -16.59 25.75 -3.63
C SER A 76 -15.33 26.45 -3.08
N LYS A 77 -15.41 27.74 -2.77
CA LYS A 77 -14.32 28.46 -2.08
C LYS A 77 -14.24 28.14 -0.58
N GLY A 78 -15.18 27.35 -0.07
CA GLY A 78 -15.31 26.96 1.32
C GLY A 78 -15.74 25.50 1.46
N VAL A 79 -16.73 25.25 2.31
CA VAL A 79 -17.29 23.90 2.50
C VAL A 79 -18.09 23.49 1.26
N LEU A 80 -17.90 22.24 0.86
CA LEU A 80 -18.71 21.54 -0.13
C LEU A 80 -19.29 20.29 0.55
N ASN A 81 -20.59 20.34 0.81
CA ASN A 81 -21.32 19.21 1.39
C ASN A 81 -22.04 18.43 0.27
N ASN A 82 -21.58 17.21 0.00
CA ASN A 82 -22.23 16.25 -0.89
C ASN A 82 -22.79 15.04 -0.12
N THR A 83 -23.11 15.21 1.17
CA THR A 83 -23.64 14.12 2.00
C THR A 83 -24.94 13.57 1.43
N ASP A 84 -25.01 12.25 1.20
CA ASP A 84 -26.13 11.57 0.56
C ASP A 84 -26.49 12.13 -0.84
N GLY A 85 -25.62 12.98 -1.42
CA GLY A 85 -25.83 13.67 -2.69
C GLY A 85 -25.13 13.01 -3.87
N VAL A 86 -25.41 13.52 -5.07
CA VAL A 86 -24.77 13.07 -6.31
C VAL A 86 -24.20 14.27 -7.06
N MET A 87 -22.93 14.20 -7.41
CA MET A 87 -22.30 15.03 -8.43
C MET A 87 -21.73 14.12 -9.52
N ALA A 88 -22.17 14.30 -10.76
CA ALA A 88 -21.71 13.45 -11.85
C ALA A 88 -21.60 14.17 -13.20
N ALA A 89 -20.62 13.75 -14.00
CA ALA A 89 -20.47 14.16 -15.39
C ALA A 89 -20.25 12.91 -16.25
N THR A 90 -20.48 13.00 -17.56
CA THR A 90 -20.17 11.87 -18.45
C THR A 90 -18.67 11.80 -18.71
N ALA A 91 -18.05 12.93 -19.10
CA ALA A 91 -16.65 12.98 -19.51
C ALA A 91 -15.74 13.36 -18.34
N ASP A 92 -15.60 14.65 -18.03
CA ASP A 92 -14.74 15.13 -16.96
C ASP A 92 -15.56 15.74 -15.83
N LEU A 93 -15.27 15.37 -14.59
CA LEU A 93 -15.77 16.06 -13.40
C LEU A 93 -14.58 16.57 -12.60
N HIS A 94 -14.50 17.88 -12.45
CA HIS A 94 -13.65 18.51 -11.45
C HIS A 94 -14.50 18.94 -10.25
N VAL A 95 -14.06 18.58 -9.04
CA VAL A 95 -14.65 19.05 -7.78
C VAL A 95 -13.59 19.72 -6.93
N GLY A 96 -13.74 21.03 -6.73
CA GLY A 96 -12.86 21.85 -5.89
C GLY A 96 -13.54 22.27 -4.59
N GLY A 97 -12.82 22.26 -3.46
CA GLY A 97 -13.34 22.68 -2.17
C GLY A 97 -12.27 22.94 -1.12
N VAL A 98 -12.57 23.68 -0.05
CA VAL A 98 -11.70 23.65 1.14
C VAL A 98 -11.94 22.34 1.88
N ASN A 99 -13.18 22.08 2.28
CA ASN A 99 -13.59 20.82 2.89
C ASN A 99 -14.63 20.16 1.99
N ILE A 100 -14.31 19.00 1.41
CA ILE A 100 -15.25 18.18 0.66
C ILE A 100 -15.75 17.07 1.59
N ASP A 101 -17.05 17.10 1.89
CA ASP A 101 -17.74 16.00 2.58
C ASP A 101 -18.57 15.22 1.58
N ASN A 102 -18.13 13.99 1.28
CA ASN A 102 -18.79 13.04 0.40
C ASN A 102 -19.37 11.85 1.20
N THR A 103 -19.78 12.07 2.45
CA THR A 103 -20.35 11.01 3.31
C THR A 103 -21.61 10.41 2.67
N ARG A 104 -21.60 9.10 2.36
CA ARG A 104 -22.66 8.41 1.60
C ARG A 104 -23.03 9.05 0.26
N GLY A 105 -22.22 9.99 -0.22
CA GLY A 105 -22.41 10.68 -1.48
C GLY A 105 -21.76 9.94 -2.64
N VAL A 106 -22.01 10.43 -3.85
CA VAL A 106 -21.42 9.94 -5.10
C VAL A 106 -20.78 11.08 -5.86
N LEU A 107 -19.50 10.91 -6.19
CA LEU A 107 -18.77 11.68 -7.20
C LEU A 107 -18.39 10.72 -8.33
N GLN A 108 -18.84 11.01 -9.56
CA GLN A 108 -18.63 10.08 -10.68
C GLN A 108 -18.44 10.78 -12.03
N ALA A 109 -17.44 10.32 -12.79
CA ALA A 109 -17.25 10.67 -14.21
C ALA A 109 -16.37 9.63 -14.91
N ASP A 110 -16.08 9.79 -16.20
CA ASP A 110 -14.98 9.04 -16.83
C ASP A 110 -13.65 9.49 -16.22
N ASN A 111 -13.27 10.76 -16.35
CA ASN A 111 -12.14 11.35 -15.64
C ASN A 111 -12.63 12.16 -14.43
N LEU A 112 -12.07 11.90 -13.25
CA LEU A 112 -12.44 12.60 -12.03
C LEU A 112 -11.22 13.31 -11.43
N HIS A 113 -11.34 14.62 -11.23
CA HIS A 113 -10.35 15.43 -10.55
C HIS A 113 -10.91 16.01 -9.25
N LEU A 114 -10.16 15.88 -8.15
CA LEU A 114 -10.50 16.47 -6.86
C LEU A 114 -9.37 17.38 -6.39
N ASP A 115 -9.71 18.63 -6.05
CA ASP A 115 -8.80 19.58 -5.39
C ASP A 115 -9.40 19.98 -4.03
N ALA A 116 -8.77 19.55 -2.93
CA ALA A 116 -9.27 19.80 -1.58
C ALA A 116 -8.18 20.22 -0.58
N VAL A 117 -8.59 20.87 0.52
CA VAL A 117 -7.78 20.86 1.74
C VAL A 117 -8.04 19.59 2.52
N THR A 118 -9.30 19.23 2.74
CA THR A 118 -9.65 17.94 3.35
C THR A 118 -10.73 17.22 2.55
N LEU A 119 -10.64 15.90 2.49
CA LEU A 119 -11.66 15.04 1.90
C LEU A 119 -12.17 14.02 2.93
N LEU A 120 -13.48 14.02 3.17
CA LEU A 120 -14.18 13.01 3.95
C LEU A 120 -15.02 12.14 3.01
N ASN A 121 -14.73 10.85 2.92
CA ASN A 121 -15.45 9.90 2.08
C ASN A 121 -15.96 8.71 2.91
N GLN A 122 -16.77 8.99 3.93
CA GLN A 122 -17.31 7.95 4.80
C GLN A 122 -18.49 7.25 4.15
N GLN A 123 -18.35 5.96 3.83
CA GLN A 123 -19.36 5.19 3.09
C GLN A 123 -19.76 5.83 1.74
N GLY A 124 -18.96 6.77 1.23
CA GLY A 124 -19.19 7.45 -0.04
C GLY A 124 -18.46 6.76 -1.19
N THR A 125 -18.83 7.16 -2.40
CA THR A 125 -18.23 6.68 -3.64
C THR A 125 -17.58 7.84 -4.38
N VAL A 126 -16.32 7.65 -4.74
CA VAL A 126 -15.54 8.49 -5.65
C VAL A 126 -15.05 7.56 -6.76
N SER A 127 -15.66 7.61 -7.94
CA SER A 127 -15.40 6.64 -9.01
C SER A 127 -15.15 7.31 -10.35
N ALA A 128 -14.02 6.96 -10.97
CA ALA A 128 -13.67 7.33 -12.33
C ALA A 128 -13.81 6.12 -13.26
N GLY A 129 -14.45 6.29 -14.42
CA GLY A 129 -14.49 5.28 -15.50
C GLY A 129 -13.12 5.06 -16.14
N THR A 130 -12.27 6.08 -16.15
CA THR A 130 -10.87 6.07 -16.57
C THR A 130 -9.99 6.46 -15.39
N ASP A 131 -9.61 7.73 -15.27
CA ASP A 131 -8.58 8.16 -14.32
C ASP A 131 -9.15 8.98 -13.17
N LEU A 132 -8.69 8.67 -11.96
CA LEU A 132 -8.94 9.46 -10.76
C LEU A 132 -7.66 10.17 -10.34
N THR A 133 -7.69 11.50 -10.32
CA THR A 133 -6.62 12.31 -9.72
C THR A 133 -7.18 13.10 -8.55
N ALA A 134 -6.69 12.85 -7.33
CA ALA A 134 -7.07 13.63 -6.15
C ALA A 134 -5.85 14.31 -5.54
N LYS A 135 -5.93 15.63 -5.37
CA LYS A 135 -4.96 16.45 -4.68
C LYS A 135 -5.60 17.02 -3.41
N VAL A 136 -5.13 16.54 -2.27
CA VAL A 136 -5.62 16.93 -0.94
C VAL A 136 -4.46 17.53 -0.17
N SER A 137 -4.47 18.83 0.09
CA SER A 137 -3.33 19.49 0.76
C SER A 137 -3.22 19.18 2.26
N GLY A 138 -4.32 18.77 2.89
CA GLY A 138 -4.39 18.27 4.27
C GLY A 138 -4.75 16.78 4.30
N ASP A 139 -5.76 16.42 5.09
CA ASP A 139 -6.10 15.02 5.37
C ASP A 139 -7.16 14.44 4.41
N LEU A 140 -6.99 13.16 4.08
CA LEU A 140 -7.96 12.35 3.33
C LEU A 140 -8.43 11.19 4.21
N ASN A 141 -9.73 11.16 4.52
CA ASN A 141 -10.35 10.08 5.28
C ASN A 141 -11.28 9.26 4.36
N ASN A 142 -10.89 8.03 4.06
CA ASN A 142 -11.66 7.11 3.24
C ASN A 142 -12.13 5.90 4.04
N ALA A 143 -13.43 5.85 4.34
CA ALA A 143 -14.12 4.62 4.77
C ALA A 143 -15.15 4.14 3.73
N GLY A 144 -15.03 4.62 2.50
CA GLY A 144 -15.87 4.26 1.35
C GLY A 144 -15.02 3.71 0.21
N LEU A 145 -15.36 4.09 -1.02
CA LEU A 145 -14.67 3.68 -2.24
C LEU A 145 -14.02 4.86 -2.95
N LEU A 146 -12.73 4.76 -3.24
CA LEU A 146 -12.02 5.52 -4.28
C LEU A 146 -11.59 4.53 -5.37
N TYR A 147 -12.17 4.64 -6.56
CA TYR A 147 -11.94 3.68 -7.64
C TYR A 147 -11.66 4.37 -8.99
N ALA A 148 -10.74 3.78 -9.77
CA ALA A 148 -10.47 4.21 -11.14
C ALA A 148 -10.48 3.02 -12.11
N GLY A 149 -11.19 3.16 -13.24
CA GLY A 149 -11.21 2.14 -14.29
C GLY A 149 -9.89 2.03 -15.08
N ARG A 150 -8.93 2.94 -14.86
CA ARG A 150 -7.57 2.90 -15.42
C ARG A 150 -6.53 3.26 -14.36
N HIS A 151 -6.12 4.52 -14.20
CA HIS A 151 -5.11 4.91 -13.21
C HIS A 151 -5.69 5.74 -12.09
N GLN A 152 -5.09 5.60 -10.91
CA GLN A 152 -5.43 6.40 -9.75
C GLN A 152 -4.18 7.10 -9.22
N GLN A 153 -4.24 8.42 -9.06
CA GLN A 153 -3.19 9.22 -8.47
C GLN A 153 -3.74 10.02 -7.28
N LEU A 154 -3.22 9.76 -6.09
CA LEU A 154 -3.58 10.47 -4.86
C LEU A 154 -2.35 11.21 -4.34
N THR A 155 -2.46 12.52 -4.15
CA THR A 155 -1.44 13.35 -3.51
C THR A 155 -2.05 13.96 -2.25
N VAL A 156 -1.56 13.57 -1.08
CA VAL A 156 -2.10 13.96 0.23
C VAL A 156 -1.01 14.64 1.05
N GLY A 157 -1.14 15.94 1.34
CA GLY A 157 -0.12 16.67 2.12
C GLY A 157 -0.09 16.27 3.59
N GLY A 158 -1.24 15.88 4.16
CA GLY A 158 -1.39 15.44 5.54
C GLY A 158 -1.40 13.93 5.69
N VAL A 159 -2.38 13.43 6.45
CA VAL A 159 -2.57 12.01 6.70
C VAL A 159 -3.61 11.43 5.74
N LEU A 160 -3.23 10.33 5.07
CA LEU A 160 -4.17 9.46 4.39
C LEU A 160 -4.64 8.36 5.35
N ASN A 161 -5.91 8.38 5.75
CA ASN A 161 -6.55 7.33 6.54
C ASN A 161 -7.49 6.51 5.65
N ASN A 162 -7.20 5.23 5.48
CA ASN A 162 -7.99 4.31 4.65
C ASN A 162 -8.50 3.11 5.46
N THR A 163 -9.78 3.10 5.77
CA THR A 163 -10.49 1.91 6.29
C THR A 163 -11.41 1.28 5.25
N GLY A 164 -11.57 1.92 4.09
CA GLY A 164 -12.37 1.46 2.96
C GLY A 164 -11.52 0.83 1.85
N SER A 165 -11.82 1.18 0.61
CA SER A 165 -11.09 0.70 -0.58
C SER A 165 -10.54 1.87 -1.39
N ILE A 166 -9.27 1.76 -1.77
CA ILE A 166 -8.56 2.61 -2.72
C ILE A 166 -7.99 1.68 -3.76
N ALA A 167 -8.51 1.70 -4.99
CA ALA A 167 -8.07 0.77 -6.01
C ALA A 167 -8.23 1.27 -7.46
N SER A 168 -7.48 0.64 -8.37
CA SER A 168 -7.63 0.84 -9.81
C SER A 168 -7.46 -0.44 -10.62
N VAL A 169 -8.03 -0.48 -11.82
CA VAL A 169 -7.84 -1.59 -12.78
C VAL A 169 -6.42 -1.65 -13.34
N ASN A 170 -5.69 -0.53 -13.33
CA ASN A 170 -4.28 -0.47 -13.70
C ASN A 170 -3.48 0.06 -12.49
N ASN A 171 -2.65 1.09 -12.66
CA ASN A 171 -1.77 1.57 -11.60
C ASN A 171 -2.47 2.47 -10.57
N THR A 172 -2.16 2.24 -9.29
CA THR A 172 -2.50 3.14 -8.18
C THR A 172 -1.21 3.74 -7.63
N HIS A 173 -1.12 5.07 -7.66
CA HIS A 173 0.00 5.84 -7.15
C HIS A 173 -0.47 6.77 -6.02
N ILE A 174 0.14 6.64 -4.85
CA ILE A 174 -0.21 7.41 -3.65
C ILE A 174 1.06 8.08 -3.13
N THR A 175 1.01 9.40 -2.97
CA THR A 175 1.98 10.15 -2.19
C THR A 175 1.26 10.77 -0.99
N ALA A 176 1.79 10.59 0.22
CA ALA A 176 1.17 11.09 1.44
C ALA A 176 2.21 11.62 2.45
N GLY A 177 1.86 12.61 3.27
CA GLY A 177 2.70 13.01 4.40
C GLY A 177 2.86 11.86 5.41
N LYS A 178 1.75 11.22 5.78
CA LYS A 178 1.72 9.93 6.51
C LYS A 178 0.56 9.10 6.02
N MET A 179 0.60 7.79 6.27
CA MET A 179 -0.47 6.91 5.84
C MET A 179 -0.83 5.89 6.92
N THR A 180 -2.13 5.74 7.18
CA THR A 180 -2.69 4.62 7.93
C THR A 180 -3.73 3.93 7.08
N SER A 181 -3.62 2.62 6.92
CA SER A 181 -4.56 1.84 6.13
C SER A 181 -4.83 0.47 6.76
N SER A 182 -6.09 0.25 7.13
CA SER A 182 -6.61 -1.06 7.50
C SER A 182 -7.52 -1.67 6.42
N GLY A 183 -7.78 -0.91 5.35
CA GLY A 183 -8.62 -1.29 4.21
C GLY A 183 -7.84 -1.94 3.06
N LEU A 184 -8.42 -1.88 1.86
CA LEU A 184 -7.77 -2.30 0.61
C LEU A 184 -6.98 -1.15 -0.02
N LEU A 185 -5.76 -1.45 -0.45
CA LEU A 185 -4.92 -0.67 -1.34
C LEU A 185 -4.58 -1.57 -2.53
N GLY A 186 -5.13 -1.25 -3.70
CA GLY A 186 -5.18 -2.18 -4.83
C GLY A 186 -4.73 -1.58 -6.16
N ALA A 187 -3.87 -2.27 -6.88
CA ALA A 187 -3.58 -1.99 -8.29
C ALA A 187 -3.82 -3.25 -9.13
N GLY A 188 -4.42 -3.08 -10.31
CA GLY A 188 -4.89 -4.22 -11.08
C GLY A 188 -6.17 -4.85 -10.54
N VAL A 189 -6.93 -4.17 -9.68
CA VAL A 189 -8.17 -4.72 -9.10
C VAL A 189 -9.34 -4.39 -10.01
N LYS A 190 -10.05 -5.44 -10.49
CA LYS A 190 -11.24 -5.29 -11.33
C LYS A 190 -12.47 -4.96 -10.48
N ALA A 191 -13.55 -4.54 -11.13
CA ALA A 191 -14.82 -4.23 -10.47
C ALA A 191 -15.45 -5.43 -9.72
N ASP A 192 -15.11 -6.66 -10.10
CA ASP A 192 -15.52 -7.88 -9.40
C ASP A 192 -14.63 -8.25 -8.20
N GLY A 193 -13.61 -7.43 -7.89
CA GLY A 193 -12.64 -7.64 -6.82
C GLY A 193 -11.49 -8.58 -7.18
N SER A 194 -11.50 -9.22 -8.36
CA SER A 194 -10.40 -10.06 -8.81
C SER A 194 -9.19 -9.24 -9.25
N LEU A 195 -7.99 -9.80 -9.11
CA LEU A 195 -6.79 -9.22 -9.69
C LEU A 195 -6.73 -9.49 -11.21
N GLY A 196 -6.37 -8.46 -11.96
CA GLY A 196 -6.03 -8.52 -13.37
C GLY A 196 -4.63 -9.06 -13.60
N ALA A 197 -4.15 -8.90 -14.84
CA ALA A 197 -2.80 -9.34 -15.23
C ALA A 197 -1.73 -8.26 -15.02
N THR A 198 -2.14 -7.00 -14.84
CA THR A 198 -1.25 -5.84 -14.76
C THR A 198 -1.78 -4.83 -13.75
N GLY A 199 -0.90 -4.03 -13.18
CA GLY A 199 -1.25 -2.93 -12.30
C GLY A 199 -0.26 -2.83 -11.15
N ASP A 200 0.46 -1.72 -11.11
CA ASP A 200 1.46 -1.45 -10.09
C ASP A 200 0.89 -0.58 -8.97
N LEU A 201 1.13 -1.00 -7.74
CA LEU A 201 0.82 -0.23 -6.54
C LEU A 201 2.08 0.50 -6.10
N THR A 202 2.07 1.83 -6.10
CA THR A 202 3.17 2.65 -5.60
C THR A 202 2.66 3.53 -4.47
N ILE A 203 3.27 3.39 -3.29
CA ILE A 203 2.96 4.18 -2.11
C ILE A 203 4.24 4.83 -1.61
N ASN A 204 4.22 6.16 -1.55
CA ASN A 204 5.29 6.99 -1.02
C ASN A 204 4.77 7.82 0.15
N ALA A 205 5.11 7.41 1.37
CA ALA A 205 4.86 8.22 2.56
C ALA A 205 6.13 9.00 2.94
N ASP A 206 6.03 10.32 3.13
CA ASP A 206 7.17 11.11 3.63
C ASP A 206 7.53 10.72 5.07
N GLY A 207 6.51 10.36 5.85
CA GLY A 207 6.61 9.84 7.21
C GLY A 207 6.29 8.36 7.31
N VAL A 208 5.61 7.97 8.39
CA VAL A 208 5.27 6.57 8.65
C VAL A 208 4.22 6.06 7.65
N LEU A 209 4.50 4.90 7.06
CA LEU A 209 3.52 4.09 6.34
C LEU A 209 3.07 2.95 7.25
N GLN A 210 1.82 2.98 7.70
CA GLN A 210 1.17 1.85 8.36
C GLN A 210 0.07 1.30 7.45
N ALA A 211 0.26 0.08 6.94
CA ALA A 211 -0.68 -0.56 6.02
C ALA A 211 -0.97 -2.00 6.45
N SER A 212 -1.80 -2.14 7.50
CA SER A 212 -2.18 -3.40 8.14
C SER A 212 -3.32 -4.15 7.46
N GLY A 213 -3.87 -3.61 6.36
CA GLY A 213 -4.96 -4.20 5.60
C GLY A 213 -4.49 -5.10 4.45
N GLN A 214 -5.14 -4.98 3.30
CA GLN A 214 -4.77 -5.70 2.07
C GLN A 214 -3.99 -4.76 1.14
N ASN A 215 -2.77 -5.16 0.77
CA ASN A 215 -1.91 -4.44 -0.17
C ASN A 215 -1.70 -5.33 -1.39
N LEU A 216 -2.46 -5.10 -2.46
CA LEU A 216 -2.51 -6.03 -3.59
C LEU A 216 -2.12 -5.33 -4.89
N ALA A 217 -1.21 -5.94 -5.63
CA ALA A 217 -0.86 -5.51 -6.98
C ALA A 217 -0.81 -6.71 -7.92
N ALA A 218 -1.43 -6.60 -9.10
CA ALA A 218 -1.25 -7.61 -10.14
C ALA A 218 0.19 -7.62 -10.68
N GLY A 219 0.81 -6.44 -10.77
CA GLY A 219 2.21 -6.25 -11.14
C GLY A 219 3.12 -6.14 -9.92
N SER A 220 3.71 -4.97 -9.71
CA SER A 220 4.65 -4.70 -8.62
C SER A 220 4.01 -3.86 -7.51
N ALA A 221 4.40 -4.10 -6.27
CA ALA A 221 4.07 -3.26 -5.12
C ALA A 221 5.34 -2.58 -4.60
N THR A 222 5.37 -1.25 -4.61
CA THR A 222 6.45 -0.43 -4.02
C THR A 222 5.89 0.34 -2.85
N LEU A 223 6.43 0.10 -1.65
CA LEU A 223 5.95 0.63 -0.38
C LEU A 223 7.11 1.35 0.32
N THR A 224 7.04 2.68 0.40
CA THR A 224 8.10 3.51 0.98
C THR A 224 7.58 4.42 2.08
N GLY A 225 8.41 4.59 3.12
CA GLY A 225 8.12 5.42 4.29
C GLY A 225 9.38 5.75 5.09
N SER A 226 9.29 6.69 6.03
CA SER A 226 10.34 6.90 7.05
C SER A 226 10.55 5.63 7.87
N SER A 227 9.45 4.95 8.19
CA SER A 227 9.35 3.57 8.68
C SER A 227 8.13 2.92 8.00
N VAL A 228 8.16 1.60 7.85
CA VAL A 228 7.07 0.85 7.21
C VAL A 228 6.55 -0.23 8.16
N ASP A 229 5.28 -0.17 8.51
CA ASP A 229 4.58 -1.14 9.34
C ASP A 229 3.48 -1.83 8.53
N LEU A 230 3.72 -3.09 8.19
CA LEU A 230 2.81 -4.00 7.50
C LEU A 230 2.24 -5.06 8.45
N SER A 231 2.31 -4.83 9.77
CA SER A 231 1.84 -5.80 10.75
C SER A 231 0.37 -6.18 10.50
N ASN A 232 0.07 -7.48 10.59
CA ASN A 232 -1.26 -8.08 10.31
C ASN A 232 -1.75 -7.98 8.86
N SER A 233 -0.95 -7.42 7.94
CA SER A 233 -1.37 -7.25 6.55
C SER A 233 -1.39 -8.54 5.74
N GLN A 234 -2.11 -8.50 4.62
CA GLN A 234 -1.94 -9.42 3.51
C GLN A 234 -1.39 -8.62 2.34
N THR A 235 -0.11 -8.84 2.00
CA THR A 235 0.58 -8.13 0.93
C THR A 235 0.94 -9.10 -0.18
N GLY A 236 0.49 -8.86 -1.40
CA GLY A 236 0.65 -9.76 -2.53
C GLY A 236 0.94 -9.04 -3.84
N ALA A 237 2.01 -9.43 -4.53
CA ALA A 237 2.34 -8.92 -5.86
C ALA A 237 3.28 -9.88 -6.62
N THR A 238 3.58 -9.56 -7.88
CA THR A 238 4.66 -10.24 -8.61
C THR A 238 6.02 -9.87 -8.03
N ASN A 239 6.28 -8.57 -7.88
CA ASN A 239 7.45 -8.04 -7.20
C ASN A 239 7.01 -7.17 -6.03
N ILE A 240 7.66 -7.29 -4.88
CA ILE A 240 7.41 -6.43 -3.73
C ILE A 240 8.72 -5.75 -3.36
N ALA A 241 8.70 -4.41 -3.29
CA ALA A 241 9.79 -3.60 -2.78
C ALA A 241 9.31 -2.79 -1.58
N ILE A 242 9.92 -3.01 -0.42
CA ILE A 242 9.61 -2.31 0.83
C ILE A 242 10.85 -1.54 1.28
N THR A 243 10.73 -0.23 1.48
CA THR A 243 11.85 0.61 1.90
C THR A 243 11.48 1.48 3.09
N ALA A 244 12.20 1.32 4.19
CA ALA A 244 12.17 2.24 5.31
C ALA A 244 13.42 3.13 5.28
N ALA A 245 13.23 4.45 5.13
CA ALA A 245 14.33 5.39 4.95
C ALA A 245 15.17 5.59 6.22
N THR A 246 14.53 5.56 7.40
CA THR A 246 15.20 5.89 8.68
C THR A 246 14.91 4.91 9.82
N GLY A 247 13.71 4.33 9.84
CA GLY A 247 13.23 3.40 10.87
C GLY A 247 13.11 1.98 10.35
N ASP A 248 12.33 1.17 11.05
CA ASP A 248 12.24 -0.26 10.76
C ASP A 248 11.25 -0.58 9.65
N VAL A 249 11.39 -1.80 9.11
CA VAL A 249 10.33 -2.52 8.40
C VAL A 249 9.75 -3.54 9.36
N VAL A 250 8.46 -3.45 9.67
CA VAL A 250 7.76 -4.34 10.60
C VAL A 250 6.72 -5.15 9.84
N THR A 251 6.79 -6.47 9.93
CA THR A 251 5.92 -7.43 9.23
C THR A 251 5.31 -8.44 10.20
N ASN A 252 5.09 -8.02 11.45
CA ASN A 252 4.59 -8.91 12.50
C ASN A 252 3.22 -9.47 12.14
N LYS A 253 3.06 -10.80 12.21
CA LYS A 253 1.81 -11.49 11.83
C LYS A 253 1.31 -11.20 10.41
N ALA A 254 2.15 -10.61 9.56
CA ALA A 254 1.82 -10.34 8.17
C ALA A 254 1.97 -11.60 7.32
N VAL A 255 1.25 -11.65 6.21
CA VAL A 255 1.52 -12.58 5.11
C VAL A 255 1.96 -11.75 3.92
N ILE A 256 3.23 -11.88 3.53
CA ILE A 256 3.82 -11.15 2.40
C ILE A 256 4.29 -12.18 1.37
N SER A 257 3.67 -12.16 0.19
CA SER A 257 3.92 -13.13 -0.88
C SER A 257 4.28 -12.43 -2.19
N ALA A 258 5.52 -12.63 -2.64
CA ALA A 258 5.99 -12.17 -3.96
C ALA A 258 6.21 -13.37 -4.88
N SER A 259 5.53 -13.45 -6.03
CA SER A 259 5.74 -14.60 -6.92
C SER A 259 7.14 -14.60 -7.57
N ASN A 260 7.78 -13.44 -7.68
CA ASN A 260 9.13 -13.27 -8.21
C ASN A 260 10.11 -12.76 -7.16
N VAL A 261 10.16 -11.46 -6.86
CA VAL A 261 11.16 -10.89 -5.94
C VAL A 261 10.50 -10.21 -4.75
N LEU A 262 11.00 -10.48 -3.55
CA LEU A 262 10.77 -9.67 -2.35
C LEU A 262 12.06 -8.95 -1.97
N ALA A 263 12.07 -7.64 -2.19
CA ALA A 263 13.14 -6.73 -1.80
C ALA A 263 12.74 -5.92 -0.56
N ILE A 264 13.54 -5.99 0.50
CA ILE A 264 13.33 -5.21 1.72
C ILE A 264 14.61 -4.44 2.04
N THR A 265 14.48 -3.12 2.20
CA THR A 265 15.58 -2.20 2.50
C THR A 265 15.33 -1.46 3.81
N ALA A 266 16.21 -1.65 4.79
CA ALA A 266 16.21 -0.99 6.09
C ALA A 266 17.64 -0.98 6.68
N ASN A 267 18.55 -0.27 6.02
CA ASN A 267 20.00 -0.31 6.29
C ASN A 267 20.71 1.05 6.15
N ALA A 268 19.98 2.16 6.19
CA ALA A 268 20.56 3.50 6.23
C ALA A 268 21.33 3.78 7.53
N ASN A 269 21.03 3.06 8.62
CA ASN A 269 21.82 3.08 9.85
C ASN A 269 21.82 1.70 10.55
N ASN A 270 22.77 1.50 11.48
CA ASN A 270 22.97 0.22 12.17
C ASN A 270 21.86 -0.17 13.16
N ALA A 271 20.93 0.74 13.49
CA ALA A 271 19.82 0.45 14.40
C ALA A 271 18.59 -0.11 13.65
N GLN A 272 18.48 0.13 12.34
CA GLN A 272 17.34 -0.34 11.56
C GLN A 272 17.25 -1.86 11.53
N SER A 273 16.02 -2.35 11.48
CA SER A 273 15.69 -3.77 11.51
C SER A 273 14.57 -4.10 10.54
N LEU A 274 14.62 -5.31 9.98
CA LEU A 274 13.42 -6.02 9.56
C LEU A 274 12.92 -6.86 10.75
N VAL A 275 11.69 -6.62 11.19
CA VAL A 275 11.04 -7.32 12.30
C VAL A 275 9.87 -8.14 11.78
N ASN A 276 10.08 -9.45 11.68
CA ASN A 276 9.12 -10.43 11.18
C ASN A 276 8.71 -11.42 12.28
N SER A 277 8.11 -10.93 13.37
CA SER A 277 7.64 -11.82 14.44
C SER A 277 6.28 -12.41 14.12
N GLN A 278 6.18 -13.74 14.07
CA GLN A 278 4.96 -14.47 13.66
C GLN A 278 4.47 -14.15 12.24
N GLY A 279 5.26 -13.44 11.44
CA GLY A 279 4.93 -13.15 10.04
C GLY A 279 5.50 -14.19 9.09
N GLN A 280 4.96 -14.23 7.88
CA GLN A 280 5.38 -15.10 6.79
C GLN A 280 5.82 -14.26 5.60
N LEU A 281 7.10 -14.38 5.22
CA LEU A 281 7.67 -13.77 4.04
C LEU A 281 7.99 -14.87 3.03
N VAL A 282 7.31 -14.89 1.89
CA VAL A 282 7.50 -15.92 0.85
C VAL A 282 7.81 -15.23 -0.47
N ALA A 283 8.90 -15.64 -1.13
CA ALA A 283 9.25 -15.11 -2.43
C ALA A 283 9.89 -16.13 -3.37
N GLY A 284 9.78 -15.91 -4.67
CA GLY A 284 10.65 -16.57 -5.65
C GLY A 284 12.12 -16.33 -5.36
N GLN A 285 12.48 -15.08 -5.06
CA GLN A 285 13.82 -14.63 -4.72
C GLN A 285 13.75 -13.62 -3.57
N LEU A 286 14.65 -13.77 -2.60
CA LEU A 286 14.81 -12.81 -1.51
C LEU A 286 15.95 -11.84 -1.80
N GLN A 287 15.72 -10.56 -1.52
CA GLN A 287 16.72 -9.49 -1.54
C GLN A 287 16.59 -8.66 -0.24
N LEU A 288 17.31 -9.07 0.81
CA LEU A 288 17.20 -8.45 2.13
C LEU A 288 18.41 -7.56 2.40
N ASN A 289 18.24 -6.25 2.21
CA ASN A 289 19.24 -5.21 2.48
C ASN A 289 18.92 -4.52 3.80
N VAL A 290 19.16 -5.20 4.92
CA VAL A 290 18.75 -4.76 6.26
C VAL A 290 19.93 -4.74 7.21
N ALA A 291 20.01 -3.74 8.10
CA ALA A 291 21.09 -3.67 9.08
C ALA A 291 20.96 -4.79 10.12
N ASN A 292 19.73 -5.09 10.57
CA ASN A 292 19.44 -6.22 11.45
C ASN A 292 18.21 -6.99 10.95
N LEU A 293 18.14 -8.27 11.30
CA LEU A 293 17.02 -9.15 10.99
C LEU A 293 16.53 -9.82 12.26
N ASN A 294 15.27 -9.56 12.62
CA ASN A 294 14.55 -10.28 13.66
C ASN A 294 13.44 -11.11 13.01
N ASN A 295 13.68 -12.41 12.87
CA ASN A 295 12.74 -13.43 12.41
C ASN A 295 12.25 -14.32 13.58
N ALA A 296 12.21 -13.80 14.81
CA ALA A 296 11.82 -14.59 15.96
C ALA A 296 10.35 -15.05 15.85
N SER A 297 10.13 -16.36 15.93
CA SER A 297 8.83 -17.01 15.68
C SER A 297 8.23 -16.72 14.29
N GLY A 298 9.00 -16.15 13.37
CA GLY A 298 8.59 -15.85 12.00
C GLY A 298 9.06 -16.91 11.00
N GLU A 299 8.62 -16.74 9.77
CA GLU A 299 9.00 -17.59 8.65
C GLU A 299 9.46 -16.74 7.46
N ILE A 300 10.63 -17.10 6.89
CA ILE A 300 11.18 -16.53 5.67
C ILE A 300 11.47 -17.68 4.71
N VAL A 301 10.85 -17.66 3.53
CA VAL A 301 10.94 -18.71 2.52
C VAL A 301 11.33 -18.13 1.17
N GLN A 302 12.38 -18.70 0.58
CA GLN A 302 12.65 -18.55 -0.84
C GLN A 302 12.32 -19.84 -1.59
N THR A 303 11.51 -19.75 -2.62
CA THR A 303 11.07 -20.90 -3.43
C THR A 303 11.90 -21.09 -4.69
N GLY A 304 12.46 -20.02 -5.26
CA GLY A 304 13.33 -20.05 -6.44
C GLY A 304 14.78 -20.40 -6.13
N THR A 305 15.53 -20.68 -7.20
CA THR A 305 16.87 -21.29 -7.16
C THR A 305 18.03 -20.31 -7.29
N GLY A 306 17.75 -19.00 -7.39
CA GLY A 306 18.79 -17.98 -7.42
C GLY A 306 19.57 -17.91 -6.10
N ASP A 307 20.85 -17.56 -6.19
CA ASP A 307 21.71 -17.42 -5.01
C ASP A 307 21.18 -16.34 -4.06
N THR A 308 21.38 -16.56 -2.77
CA THR A 308 20.85 -15.67 -1.72
C THR A 308 21.94 -15.35 -0.72
N VAL A 309 22.10 -14.05 -0.43
CA VAL A 309 23.01 -13.56 0.60
C VAL A 309 22.22 -12.70 1.57
N ILE A 310 22.32 -13.02 2.86
CA ILE A 310 21.76 -12.21 3.94
C ILE A 310 22.94 -11.74 4.79
N THR A 311 23.22 -10.44 4.77
CA THR A 311 24.30 -9.83 5.54
C THR A 311 23.73 -8.84 6.54
N THR A 312 23.93 -9.07 7.84
CA THR A 312 23.38 -8.24 8.92
C THR A 312 24.37 -8.05 10.08
N GLY A 313 24.12 -7.09 10.95
CA GLY A 313 24.76 -7.00 12.26
C GLY A 313 24.26 -8.12 13.16
N LYS A 314 22.96 -8.10 13.47
CA LYS A 314 22.27 -9.16 14.21
C LYS A 314 21.29 -9.91 13.32
N LEU A 315 21.33 -11.24 13.38
CA LEU A 315 20.31 -12.13 12.84
C LEU A 315 19.71 -12.94 13.99
N ASP A 316 18.44 -12.72 14.30
CA ASP A 316 17.68 -13.46 15.30
C ASP A 316 16.62 -14.34 14.61
N ASN A 317 16.82 -15.65 14.63
CA ASN A 317 15.90 -16.65 14.14
C ASN A 317 15.35 -17.51 15.29
N THR A 318 15.22 -16.93 16.49
CA THR A 318 14.76 -17.67 17.69
C THR A 318 13.35 -18.21 17.48
N ALA A 319 13.16 -19.53 17.60
CA ALA A 319 11.90 -20.22 17.29
C ALA A 319 11.33 -19.92 15.89
N GLY A 320 12.15 -19.36 14.99
CA GLY A 320 11.79 -19.00 13.64
C GLY A 320 12.26 -20.02 12.61
N ARG A 321 11.94 -19.77 11.35
CA ARG A 321 12.37 -20.59 10.21
C ARG A 321 12.88 -19.70 9.09
N ILE A 322 14.08 -20.00 8.59
CA ILE A 322 14.60 -19.49 7.33
C ILE A 322 14.83 -20.69 6.42
N ALA A 323 14.12 -20.75 5.31
CA ALA A 323 14.20 -21.83 4.33
C ALA A 323 14.44 -21.30 2.93
N VAL A 324 15.53 -21.72 2.30
CA VAL A 324 15.95 -21.17 1.00
C VAL A 324 16.26 -22.30 0.03
N ASN A 325 15.65 -22.25 -1.15
CA ASN A 325 15.84 -23.20 -2.24
C ASN A 325 16.89 -22.74 -3.29
N SER A 326 17.74 -21.78 -2.92
CA SER A 326 18.82 -21.22 -3.74
C SER A 326 19.83 -22.28 -4.18
N ALA A 327 20.63 -22.01 -5.21
CA ALA A 327 21.81 -22.83 -5.48
C ALA A 327 22.84 -22.70 -4.34
N ASN A 328 23.12 -21.48 -3.90
CA ASN A 328 23.93 -21.17 -2.71
C ASN A 328 23.21 -20.19 -1.78
N LEU A 329 23.34 -20.42 -0.47
CA LEU A 329 22.90 -19.50 0.58
C LEU A 329 24.09 -19.07 1.42
N ALA A 330 24.33 -17.76 1.54
CA ALA A 330 25.27 -17.19 2.49
C ALA A 330 24.55 -16.39 3.59
N LEU A 331 24.80 -16.74 4.85
CA LEU A 331 24.35 -16.00 6.02
C LEU A 331 25.57 -15.36 6.69
N ASN A 332 25.69 -14.05 6.61
CA ASN A 332 26.79 -13.29 7.21
C ASN A 332 26.23 -12.42 8.35
N ALA A 333 26.66 -12.67 9.59
CA ALA A 333 26.20 -11.87 10.74
C ALA A 333 27.33 -11.59 11.73
N THR A 334 27.27 -10.49 12.48
CA THR A 334 28.15 -10.35 13.65
C THR A 334 27.67 -11.27 14.77
N VAL A 335 26.35 -11.30 14.99
CA VAL A 335 25.68 -12.19 15.95
C VAL A 335 24.55 -12.92 15.24
N LEU A 336 24.63 -14.25 15.22
CA LEU A 336 23.59 -15.13 14.69
C LEU A 336 22.98 -15.94 15.82
N THR A 337 21.67 -15.81 16.04
CA THR A 337 20.90 -16.59 17.02
C THR A 337 19.90 -17.45 16.27
N ASN A 338 19.98 -18.77 16.45
CA ASN A 338 19.04 -19.75 15.88
C ASN A 338 18.48 -20.66 17.00
N VAL A 339 18.22 -20.07 18.16
CA VAL A 339 17.79 -20.83 19.34
C VAL A 339 16.38 -21.36 19.15
N ASN A 340 16.18 -22.68 19.27
CA ASN A 340 14.94 -23.37 18.87
C ASN A 340 14.50 -23.09 17.41
N GLY A 341 15.38 -22.50 16.59
CA GLY A 341 15.08 -22.08 15.24
C GLY A 341 15.48 -23.13 14.19
N LYS A 342 15.09 -22.89 12.94
CA LYS A 342 15.42 -23.72 11.79
C LYS A 342 16.09 -22.91 10.70
N LEU A 343 17.26 -23.37 10.24
CA LEU A 343 17.93 -22.90 9.03
C LEU A 343 17.97 -24.06 8.03
N GLU A 344 17.32 -23.89 6.88
CA GLU A 344 17.11 -24.94 5.90
C GLU A 344 17.55 -24.47 4.51
N HIS A 345 18.53 -25.16 3.92
CA HIS A 345 18.98 -24.92 2.55
C HIS A 345 18.65 -26.15 1.71
N ALA A 346 17.62 -26.05 0.88
CA ALA A 346 17.18 -27.14 0.02
C ALA A 346 18.04 -27.31 -1.25
N GLY A 347 18.87 -26.30 -1.56
CA GLY A 347 19.82 -26.32 -2.65
C GLY A 347 20.94 -27.35 -2.50
N ALA A 348 21.43 -27.83 -3.63
CA ALA A 348 22.55 -28.78 -3.70
C ALA A 348 23.94 -28.14 -3.58
N GLY A 349 24.03 -26.80 -3.62
CA GLY A 349 25.30 -26.07 -3.48
C GLY A 349 25.68 -25.83 -2.01
N ILE A 350 26.20 -24.64 -1.72
CA ILE A 350 26.77 -24.33 -0.41
C ILE A 350 25.78 -23.54 0.45
N LEU A 351 25.52 -24.02 1.66
CA LEU A 351 25.08 -23.20 2.78
C LEU A 351 26.31 -22.71 3.54
N ALA A 352 26.66 -21.44 3.38
CA ALA A 352 27.75 -20.78 4.10
C ALA A 352 27.18 -19.95 5.26
N ILE A 353 27.63 -20.22 6.48
CA ILE A 353 27.27 -19.45 7.67
C ILE A 353 28.55 -18.83 8.24
N ASN A 354 28.65 -17.50 8.16
CA ASN A 354 29.78 -16.73 8.68
C ASN A 354 29.28 -15.84 9.81
N ALA A 355 29.70 -16.13 11.04
CA ALA A 355 29.24 -15.40 12.22
C ALA A 355 30.38 -15.03 13.19
N GLY A 356 30.32 -13.88 13.86
CA GLY A 356 31.20 -13.64 15.01
C GLY A 356 30.81 -14.58 16.16
N GLN A 357 29.60 -14.38 16.68
CA GLN A 357 28.97 -15.25 17.66
C GLN A 357 27.80 -16.00 17.04
N PHE A 358 27.83 -17.32 17.09
CA PHE A 358 26.73 -18.16 16.64
C PHE A 358 26.15 -18.95 17.81
N ASN A 359 24.94 -18.59 18.23
CA ASN A 359 24.15 -19.35 19.19
C ASN A 359 23.10 -20.20 18.46
N ASN A 360 23.34 -21.50 18.36
CA ASN A 360 22.45 -22.48 17.75
C ASN A 360 21.78 -23.39 18.79
N GLN A 361 21.70 -23.02 20.08
CA GLN A 361 21.16 -23.91 21.12
C GLN A 361 19.75 -24.42 20.79
N HIS A 362 19.53 -25.73 20.88
CA HIS A 362 18.26 -26.36 20.49
C HIS A 362 17.82 -26.11 19.02
N GLY A 363 18.68 -25.50 18.21
CA GLY A 363 18.42 -25.17 16.82
C GLY A 363 18.59 -26.37 15.91
N LYS A 364 18.02 -26.26 14.71
CA LYS A 364 18.21 -27.20 13.62
C LYS A 364 18.81 -26.50 12.41
N ILE A 365 19.83 -27.12 11.82
CA ILE A 365 20.40 -26.73 10.53
C ILE A 365 20.32 -27.92 9.59
N THR A 366 19.83 -27.71 8.38
CA THR A 366 19.78 -28.73 7.33
C THR A 366 20.26 -28.14 6.02
N GLY A 367 21.30 -28.74 5.44
CA GLY A 367 21.78 -28.40 4.10
C GLY A 367 21.74 -29.63 3.21
N ASN A 368 21.11 -29.56 2.04
CA ASN A 368 21.10 -30.68 1.11
C ASN A 368 22.47 -30.90 0.41
N GLY A 369 23.27 -29.84 0.29
CA GLY A 369 24.62 -29.87 -0.26
C GLY A 369 25.71 -29.75 0.81
N LYS A 370 26.66 -28.85 0.54
CA LYS A 370 27.74 -28.52 1.48
C LYS A 370 27.25 -27.52 2.53
N LEU A 371 27.65 -27.71 3.77
CA LEU A 371 27.47 -26.77 4.87
C LEU A 371 28.84 -26.33 5.39
N ASP A 372 29.16 -25.05 5.24
CA ASP A 372 30.37 -24.43 5.77
C ASP A 372 29.98 -23.46 6.88
N ILE A 373 30.42 -23.74 8.12
CA ILE A 373 30.22 -22.85 9.26
C ILE A 373 31.57 -22.26 9.67
N THR A 374 31.67 -20.93 9.64
CA THR A 374 32.80 -20.17 10.17
C THR A 374 32.32 -19.29 11.32
N ALA A 375 32.89 -19.47 12.52
CA ALA A 375 32.57 -18.61 13.65
C ALA A 375 33.72 -18.35 14.63
N ALA A 376 33.71 -17.23 15.37
CA ALA A 376 34.63 -17.09 16.50
C ALA A 376 34.18 -17.99 17.65
N THR A 377 32.89 -17.98 17.96
CA THR A 377 32.27 -18.88 18.95
C THR A 377 31.00 -19.51 18.39
N LEU A 378 30.89 -20.82 18.50
CA LEU A 378 29.71 -21.60 18.13
C LEU A 378 29.19 -22.36 19.36
N ASP A 379 28.02 -21.95 19.86
CA ASP A 379 27.24 -22.69 20.85
C ASP A 379 26.22 -23.57 20.13
N HIS A 380 26.49 -24.87 20.05
CA HIS A 380 25.70 -25.90 19.37
C HIS A 380 25.08 -26.88 20.39
N ARG A 381 24.85 -26.45 21.64
CA ARG A 381 24.31 -27.35 22.66
C ARG A 381 22.87 -27.76 22.36
N ASN A 382 22.56 -29.04 22.57
CA ASN A 382 21.23 -29.62 22.30
C ASN A 382 20.72 -29.41 20.87
N ALA A 383 21.60 -29.08 19.92
CA ALA A 383 21.24 -28.70 18.56
C ALA A 383 21.49 -29.84 17.58
N THR A 384 20.90 -29.75 16.39
CA THR A 384 21.11 -30.73 15.31
C THR A 384 21.53 -30.05 14.02
N THR A 385 22.60 -30.55 13.41
CA THR A 385 23.07 -30.11 12.10
C THR A 385 23.31 -31.32 11.21
N VAL A 386 22.71 -31.30 10.02
CA VAL A 386 22.84 -32.37 9.02
C VAL A 386 23.15 -31.75 7.66
N ALA A 387 24.17 -32.28 6.97
CA ALA A 387 24.48 -31.93 5.59
C ALA A 387 25.17 -33.08 4.84
N ASN A 388 25.23 -33.02 3.50
CA ASN A 388 25.98 -34.00 2.69
C ASN A 388 27.50 -33.85 2.90
N GLN A 389 27.97 -32.62 3.04
CA GLN A 389 29.33 -32.32 3.48
C GLN A 389 29.31 -31.25 4.56
N LEU A 390 30.03 -31.45 5.66
CA LEU A 390 30.05 -30.52 6.78
C LEU A 390 31.48 -30.06 7.10
N THR A 391 31.71 -28.74 7.02
CA THR A 391 32.92 -28.09 7.53
C THR A 391 32.54 -27.16 8.68
N VAL A 392 33.23 -27.28 9.81
CA VAL A 392 33.10 -26.33 10.94
C VAL A 392 34.46 -25.76 11.27
N ASN A 393 34.61 -24.45 11.08
CA ASN A 393 35.77 -23.67 11.47
C ASN A 393 35.37 -22.70 12.58
N ALA A 394 35.53 -23.13 13.84
CA ALA A 394 35.16 -22.33 15.00
C ALA A 394 36.37 -22.12 15.94
N GLY A 395 36.57 -20.89 16.41
CA GLY A 395 37.57 -20.61 17.45
C GLY A 395 37.22 -21.32 18.78
N THR A 396 35.93 -21.42 19.09
CA THR A 396 35.40 -22.27 20.17
C THR A 396 34.10 -22.93 19.70
N LEU A 397 33.99 -24.23 19.93
CA LEU A 397 32.79 -25.03 19.65
C LEU A 397 32.31 -25.71 20.94
N ASP A 398 31.08 -25.40 21.37
CA ASP A 398 30.38 -26.13 22.42
C ASP A 398 29.28 -26.99 21.81
N ASN A 399 29.54 -28.29 21.63
CA ASN A 399 28.59 -29.26 21.09
C ASN A 399 28.01 -30.20 22.17
N ARG A 400 27.96 -29.78 23.45
CA ARG A 400 27.42 -30.65 24.51
C ARG A 400 25.96 -31.01 24.21
N SER A 401 25.67 -32.31 24.19
CA SER A 401 24.35 -32.87 23.83
C SER A 401 23.84 -32.48 22.42
N GLY A 402 24.69 -31.92 21.56
CA GLY A 402 24.36 -31.62 20.17
C GLY A 402 24.84 -32.71 19.20
N SER A 403 24.29 -32.71 17.98
CA SER A 403 24.62 -33.66 16.91
C SER A 403 25.07 -32.92 15.65
N LEU A 404 26.26 -33.25 15.17
CA LEU A 404 26.82 -32.82 13.89
C LEU A 404 26.95 -34.07 13.02
N ALA A 405 26.16 -34.16 11.96
CA ALA A 405 26.14 -35.32 11.08
C ALA A 405 26.41 -34.92 9.64
N GLN A 406 27.23 -35.76 8.99
CA GLN A 406 27.42 -35.75 7.55
C GLN A 406 26.76 -37.02 7.00
N THR A 407 25.83 -36.90 6.04
CA THR A 407 24.99 -38.01 5.57
C THR A 407 24.87 -38.10 4.07
#